data_AF-A0A7C5QCC7-F1
#
_entry.id   AF-A0A7C5QCC7-F1
#
_cell.length_a   1.000
_cell.length_b   1.000
_cell.length_c   1.000
_cell.angle_alpha   90.00
_cell.angle_beta   90.00
_cell.angle_gamma   90.00
#
_symmetry.space_group_name_H-M   'P 1'
#
loop_
_entity.id
_entity.type
_entity.pdbx_description
1 polymer ?
#
loop_
_entity_poly.entity_id
_entity_poly.type
_entity_poly.pdbx_seq_one_letter_code
_entity_poly.pdbx_strand_id
1 'polypeptide(L)'
;MRPETLWPVALVVMLFWLIFRIRYTVDDHHVRVKLFGLTLRKVALSDIEFADTAAPFWNEHWCNTLCACGRVVRIRRKSGWVRNFIITPANRDEFLAELRARLGR
;
A
#
# COMPACT_ATOMS: atom_id res chain seq x y z
N MET A 1 20.11 21.86 -21.23
CA MET A 1 18.70 21.68 -20.79
C MET A 1 18.07 23.05 -20.66
N ARG A 2 16.87 23.26 -21.23
CA ARG A 2 16.20 24.56 -21.15
C ARG A 2 15.51 24.70 -19.77
N PRO A 3 15.49 25.88 -19.15
CA PRO A 3 14.96 26.07 -17.80
C PRO A 3 13.48 25.63 -17.66
N GLU A 4 12.68 25.76 -18.73
CA GLU A 4 11.28 25.28 -18.78
C GLU A 4 11.11 23.77 -18.69
N THR A 5 12.18 22.99 -18.87
CA THR A 5 12.17 21.52 -18.74
C THR A 5 12.65 21.02 -17.38
N LEU A 6 13.13 21.90 -16.49
CA LEU A 6 13.62 21.51 -15.16
C LEU A 6 12.48 21.29 -14.16
N TRP A 7 11.44 22.12 -14.22
CA TRP A 7 10.33 22.04 -13.27
C TRP A 7 9.47 20.76 -13.42
N PRO A 8 9.18 20.21 -14.62
CA PRO A 8 8.45 18.96 -14.74
C PRO A 8 9.30 17.79 -14.25
N VAL A 9 10.61 17.80 -14.53
CA VAL A 9 11.55 16.77 -14.04
C VAL A 9 11.63 16.82 -12.52
N ALA A 10 11.78 18.01 -11.93
CA ALA A 10 11.78 18.19 -10.49
C ALA A 10 10.44 17.75 -9.85
N LEU A 11 9.31 18.06 -10.48
CA LEU A 11 7.99 17.61 -10.05
C LEU A 11 7.89 16.08 -10.08
N VAL A 12 8.32 15.44 -11.16
CA VAL A 12 8.32 13.97 -11.28
C VAL A 12 9.21 13.34 -10.20
N VAL A 13 10.43 13.83 -10.01
CA VAL A 13 11.34 13.35 -8.96
C VAL A 13 10.73 13.53 -7.57
N MET A 14 10.11 14.68 -7.30
CA MET A 14 9.42 14.94 -6.04
C MET A 14 8.26 13.96 -5.83
N LEU A 15 7.40 13.75 -6.83
CA LEU A 15 6.28 12.80 -6.76
C LEU A 15 6.79 11.38 -6.50
N PHE A 16 7.85 10.94 -7.18
CA PHE A 16 8.50 9.65 -6.91
C PHE A 16 9.02 9.58 -5.48
N TRP A 17 9.66 10.62 -4.98
CA TRP A 17 10.16 10.67 -3.60
C TRP A 17 9.03 10.58 -2.56
N LEU A 18 7.88 11.22 -2.82
CA LEU A 18 6.70 11.12 -1.95
C LEU A 18 6.17 9.69 -1.86
N ILE A 19 6.17 8.93 -2.96
CA ILE A 19 5.74 7.53 -2.98
C ILE A 19 6.56 6.67 -2.00
N PHE A 20 7.87 6.89 -1.92
CA PHE A 20 8.75 6.18 -0.96
C PHE A 20 8.48 6.53 0.51
N ARG A 21 7.74 7.62 0.79
CA ARG A 21 7.36 8.04 2.15
C ARG A 21 6.02 7.47 2.61
N ILE A 22 5.36 6.67 1.79
CA ILE A 22 4.14 5.97 2.18
C ILE A 22 4.44 4.97 3.31
N ARG A 23 3.62 5.05 4.36
CA ARG A 23 3.60 4.15 5.52
C ARG A 23 2.29 3.38 5.54
N TYR A 24 2.33 2.18 6.09
CA TYR A 24 1.16 1.33 6.29
C TYR A 24 0.98 1.11 7.78
N THR A 25 -0.24 1.28 8.30
CA THR A 25 -0.56 0.99 9.71
C THR A 25 -1.81 0.15 9.78
N VAL A 26 -1.87 -0.76 10.75
CA VAL A 26 -3.09 -1.51 11.09
C VAL A 26 -3.63 -0.95 12.39
N ASP A 27 -4.76 -0.25 12.31
CA ASP A 27 -5.48 0.24 13.48
C ASP A 27 -6.55 -0.79 13.89
N ASP A 28 -7.32 -0.53 14.96
CA ASP A 28 -8.32 -1.47 15.51
C ASP A 28 -9.42 -1.87 14.52
N HIS A 29 -9.68 -1.04 13.50
CA HIS A 29 -10.76 -1.26 12.54
C HIS A 29 -10.33 -1.16 11.08
N HIS A 30 -9.13 -0.66 10.79
CA HIS A 30 -8.73 -0.35 9.40
C HIS A 30 -7.24 -0.60 9.15
N VAL A 31 -6.93 -1.11 7.97
CA VAL A 31 -5.61 -0.94 7.35
C VAL A 31 -5.56 0.42 6.68
N ARG A 32 -4.54 1.21 6.97
CA ARG A 32 -4.38 2.58 6.46
C ARG A 32 -3.10 2.73 5.66
N VAL A 33 -3.22 3.42 4.54
CA VAL A 33 -2.09 3.95 3.77
C VAL A 33 -1.93 5.42 4.16
N LYS A 34 -0.78 5.77 4.73
CA LYS A 34 -0.48 7.11 5.23
C LYS A 34 0.69 7.73 4.49
N LEU A 35 0.62 9.03 4.22
CA LEU A 35 1.72 9.83 3.69
C LEU A 35 1.85 11.09 4.55
N PHE A 36 3.01 11.29 5.19
CA PHE A 36 3.23 12.36 6.17
C PHE A 36 2.12 12.49 7.24
N GLY A 37 1.60 11.36 7.73
CA GLY A 37 0.51 11.33 8.72
C GLY A 37 -0.90 11.48 8.15
N LEU A 38 -1.04 11.96 6.91
CA LEU A 38 -2.32 12.03 6.22
C LEU A 38 -2.72 10.63 5.72
N THR A 39 -3.97 10.23 5.97
CA THR A 39 -4.47 8.95 5.47
C THR A 39 -4.96 9.12 4.03
N LEU A 40 -4.25 8.52 3.08
CA LEU A 40 -4.62 8.53 1.66
C LEU A 40 -5.70 7.50 1.35
N ARG A 41 -5.63 6.32 2.00
CA ARG A 41 -6.55 5.21 1.77
C ARG A 41 -6.78 4.40 3.04
N LYS A 42 -7.99 3.86 3.16
CA LYS A 42 -8.41 2.98 4.27
C LYS A 42 -9.09 1.73 3.70
N VAL A 43 -8.83 0.59 4.32
CA VAL A 43 -9.53 -0.68 4.08
C VAL A 43 -10.03 -1.17 5.44
N ALA A 44 -11.33 -1.38 5.58
CA ALA A 44 -11.92 -1.86 6.83
C ALA A 44 -11.53 -3.32 7.09
N LEU A 45 -11.13 -3.65 8.31
CA LEU A 45 -10.77 -5.03 8.69
C LEU A 45 -11.94 -6.00 8.50
N SER A 46 -13.17 -5.54 8.76
CA SER A 46 -14.40 -6.32 8.54
C SER A 46 -14.64 -6.71 7.08
N ASP A 47 -14.12 -5.91 6.13
CA ASP A 47 -14.20 -6.15 4.70
C ASP A 47 -13.04 -7.03 4.19
N ILE A 48 -12.06 -7.36 5.04
CA ILE A 48 -10.94 -8.25 4.65
C ILE A 48 -11.42 -9.71 4.69
N GLU A 49 -11.28 -10.38 3.55
CA GLU A 49 -11.55 -11.80 3.39
C GLU A 49 -10.35 -12.62 3.86
N PHE A 50 -9.17 -12.34 3.30
CA PHE A 50 -7.88 -12.93 3.64
C PHE A 50 -6.72 -12.01 3.21
N ALA A 51 -5.51 -12.32 3.66
CA ALA A 51 -4.28 -11.66 3.22
C ALA A 51 -3.18 -12.68 2.91
N ASP A 52 -2.45 -12.47 1.81
CA ASP A 52 -1.35 -13.33 1.35
C ASP A 52 -0.29 -12.54 0.58
N THR A 53 0.60 -13.24 -0.11
CA THR A 53 1.75 -12.66 -0.83
C THR A 53 1.58 -12.69 -2.36
N ALA A 54 0.37 -12.94 -2.87
CA ALA A 54 0.13 -13.03 -4.30
C ALA A 54 0.01 -11.63 -4.96
N ALA A 55 0.36 -11.53 -6.24
CA ALA A 55 0.29 -10.27 -7.00
C ALA A 55 -0.61 -10.42 -8.25
N PRO A 56 -1.94 -10.53 -8.08
CA PRO A 56 -2.85 -10.67 -9.21
C PRO A 56 -2.88 -9.39 -10.06
N PHE A 57 -3.00 -9.52 -11.38
CA PHE A 57 -2.98 -8.38 -12.31
C PHE A 57 -4.06 -7.33 -12.03
N TRP A 58 -5.29 -7.75 -11.72
CA TRP A 58 -6.39 -6.83 -11.37
C TRP A 58 -6.39 -6.50 -9.89
N ASN A 59 -5.77 -5.37 -9.53
CA ASN A 59 -5.63 -4.93 -8.15
C ASN A 59 -5.56 -3.41 -8.02
N GLU A 60 -5.87 -2.92 -6.82
CA GLU A 60 -5.63 -1.56 -6.38
C GLU A 60 -4.21 -1.49 -5.81
N HIS A 61 -3.34 -0.72 -6.45
CA HIS A 61 -1.90 -0.76 -6.19
C HIS A 61 -1.45 0.44 -5.35
N TRP A 62 -0.96 0.18 -4.14
CA TRP A 62 -0.46 1.19 -3.19
C TRP A 62 0.96 0.88 -2.76
N CYS A 63 1.87 0.73 -3.73
CA CYS A 63 3.27 0.42 -3.48
C CYS A 63 4.09 1.66 -3.17
N ASN A 64 5.03 1.51 -2.24
CA ASN A 64 6.02 2.53 -1.88
C ASN A 64 7.40 2.26 -2.48
N THR A 65 7.51 1.29 -3.40
CA THR A 65 8.75 0.87 -4.04
C THR A 65 8.54 0.63 -5.53
N LEU A 66 9.57 0.92 -6.34
CA LEU A 66 9.58 0.68 -7.79
C LEU A 66 9.69 -0.80 -8.15
N CYS A 67 10.23 -1.63 -7.26
CA CYS A 67 10.34 -3.07 -7.45
C CYS A 67 9.86 -3.77 -6.17
N ALA A 68 8.67 -4.35 -6.21
CA ALA A 68 8.00 -4.94 -5.06
C ALA A 68 8.49 -6.37 -4.73
N CYS A 69 9.54 -6.87 -5.40
CA CYS A 69 10.00 -8.25 -5.30
C CYS A 69 10.24 -8.67 -3.84
N GLY A 70 9.40 -9.59 -3.36
CA GLY A 70 9.48 -10.16 -2.01
C GLY A 70 8.70 -9.42 -0.93
N ARG A 71 8.23 -8.19 -1.16
CA ARG A 71 7.55 -7.36 -0.14
C ARG A 71 6.04 -7.20 -0.35
N VAL A 72 5.50 -7.83 -1.40
CA VAL A 72 4.08 -7.77 -1.73
C VAL A 72 3.25 -8.40 -0.60
N VAL A 73 2.30 -7.61 -0.12
CA VAL A 73 1.14 -8.10 0.63
C VAL A 73 -0.10 -7.78 -0.17
N ARG A 74 -0.87 -8.81 -0.48
CA ARG A 74 -2.23 -8.69 -1.00
C ARG A 74 -3.21 -8.82 0.14
N ILE A 75 -4.10 -7.84 0.22
CA ILE A 75 -5.29 -7.85 1.05
C ILE A 75 -6.48 -8.08 0.11
N ARG A 76 -7.16 -9.21 0.28
CA ARG A 76 -8.39 -9.50 -0.45
C ARG A 76 -9.58 -8.92 0.30
N ARG A 77 -10.37 -8.10 -0.38
CA ARG A 77 -11.62 -7.52 0.11
C ARG A 77 -12.82 -8.36 -0.32
N LYS A 78 -13.83 -8.44 0.54
CA LYS A 78 -15.10 -9.12 0.28
C LYS A 78 -15.94 -8.33 -0.74
N SER A 79 -15.90 -7.01 -0.65
CA SER A 79 -16.71 -6.09 -1.47
C SER A 79 -15.90 -5.28 -2.50
N GLY A 80 -16.60 -4.73 -3.50
CA GLY A 80 -16.03 -3.85 -4.53
C GLY A 80 -15.73 -4.52 -5.86
N TRP A 81 -15.46 -3.68 -6.88
CA TRP A 81 -15.11 -4.08 -8.25
C TRP A 81 -13.62 -4.46 -8.35
N VAL A 82 -12.77 -3.74 -7.63
CA VAL A 82 -11.36 -4.08 -7.43
C VAL A 82 -11.20 -4.59 -6.00
N ARG A 83 -11.13 -5.90 -5.86
CA ARG A 83 -11.11 -6.57 -4.54
C ARG A 83 -9.71 -6.91 -4.05
N ASN A 84 -8.70 -6.90 -4.92
CA ASN A 84 -7.32 -7.13 -4.50
C ASN A 84 -6.69 -5.78 -4.20
N PHE A 85 -6.13 -5.62 -3.00
CA PHE A 85 -5.46 -4.41 -2.56
C PHE A 85 -4.01 -4.75 -2.25
N ILE A 86 -3.06 -4.17 -2.97
CA ILE A 86 -1.64 -4.50 -2.87
C ILE A 86 -0.87 -3.37 -2.19
N ILE A 87 -0.06 -3.74 -1.21
CA ILE A 87 0.87 -2.86 -0.49
C ILE A 87 2.25 -3.51 -0.38
N THR A 88 3.27 -2.71 -0.11
CA THR A 88 4.67 -3.17 0.04
C THR A 88 5.28 -2.71 1.36
N PRO A 89 4.79 -3.20 2.51
CA PRO A 89 5.37 -2.87 3.81
C PRO A 89 6.88 -3.17 3.85
N ALA A 90 7.59 -2.44 4.71
CA ALA A 90 9.04 -2.63 4.91
C ALA A 90 9.37 -4.07 5.30
N ASN A 91 8.59 -4.59 6.24
CA ASN A 91 8.63 -5.98 6.68
C ASN A 91 7.29 -6.65 6.36
N ARG A 92 7.28 -7.52 5.36
CA ARG A 92 6.08 -8.21 4.87
C ARG A 92 5.51 -9.16 5.93
N ASP A 93 6.39 -9.94 6.55
CA ASP A 93 5.98 -11.05 7.41
C ASP A 93 5.48 -10.53 8.77
N GLU A 94 6.15 -9.50 9.31
CA GLU A 94 5.69 -8.78 10.51
C GLU A 94 4.33 -8.11 10.28
N PHE A 95 4.13 -7.45 9.13
CA PHE A 95 2.85 -6.84 8.80
C PHE A 95 1.73 -7.88 8.66
N LEU A 96 2.00 -9.03 8.02
CA LEU A 96 1.04 -10.12 7.92
C LEU A 96 0.71 -10.72 9.28
N ALA A 97 1.70 -10.87 10.17
CA ALA A 97 1.49 -11.35 11.53
C ALA A 97 0.61 -10.40 12.34
N GLU A 98 0.90 -9.08 12.28
CA GLU A 98 0.07 -8.05 12.93
C GLU A 98 -1.36 -8.08 12.38
N LEU A 99 -1.53 -8.12 11.06
CA LEU A 99 -2.84 -8.13 10.42
C LEU A 99 -3.66 -9.37 10.84
N ARG A 100 -3.04 -10.55 10.89
CA ARG A 100 -3.66 -11.81 11.34
C ARG A 100 -4.12 -11.73 12.80
N ALA A 101 -3.24 -11.26 13.68
CA ALA A 101 -3.58 -11.05 15.09
C ALA A 101 -4.80 -10.14 15.26
N ARG A 102 -4.91 -9.08 14.44
CA ARG A 102 -6.05 -8.14 14.45
C ARG A 102 -7.33 -8.70 13.83
N LEU A 103 -7.21 -9.62 12.87
CA LEU A 103 -8.36 -10.30 12.27
C LEU A 103 -8.90 -11.45 13.13
N GLY A 104 -8.16 -11.85 14.18
CA GLY A 104 -8.49 -12.99 15.04
C GLY A 104 -8.37 -14.33 14.32
N ARG A 105 -7.44 -14.45 13.36
CA ARG A 105 -7.21 -15.64 12.53
C ARG A 105 -5.73 -15.86 12.24
#